data_AF-A0A9X6QU81-F1
#
_entry.id   AF-A0A9X6QU81-F1
#
_cell.length_a   1.000
_cell.length_b   1.000
_cell.length_c   1.000
_cell.angle_alpha   90.00
_cell.angle_beta   90.00
_cell.angle_gamma   90.00
#
_symmetry.space_group_name_H-M   'P 1'
#
loop_
_entity.id
_entity.type
_entity.pdbx_description
1 polymer ?
#
loop_
_entity_poly.entity_id
_entity_poly.type
_entity_poly.pdbx_seq_one_letter_code
_entity_poly.pdbx_strand_id
1 'polypeptide(L)'
;MTIYITETQAIFINETLIDMYSPNEQRGVKDTGLLQSAIYRPQQTVAQEDAYPTIFHKATALFESLAKNHAFYNANKRTALACLEMFL
;
A
#
# COMPACT_ATOMS: atom_id res chain seq x y z
N MET A 1 12.93 -11.67 9.44
CA MET A 1 13.06 -10.21 9.29
C MET A 1 12.03 -9.78 8.26
N THR A 2 11.11 -8.89 8.62
CA THR A 2 10.09 -8.38 7.68
C THR A 2 10.67 -7.26 6.83
N ILE A 3 10.48 -7.33 5.51
CA ILE A 3 10.86 -6.26 4.58
C ILE A 3 9.57 -5.52 4.23
N TYR A 4 9.55 -4.21 4.44
CA TYR A 4 8.35 -3.39 4.24
C TYR A 4 8.37 -2.72 2.86
N ILE A 5 7.18 -2.59 2.25
CA ILE A 5 6.99 -1.75 1.07
C ILE A 5 7.20 -0.29 1.46
N THR A 6 7.94 0.44 0.64
CA THR A 6 8.17 1.88 0.78
C THR A 6 7.14 2.68 -0.02
N GLU A 7 6.95 3.96 0.33
CA GLU A 7 6.08 4.87 -0.43
C GLU A 7 6.51 4.92 -1.92
N THR A 8 7.81 5.03 -2.19
CA THR A 8 8.36 5.06 -3.55
C THR A 8 8.03 3.79 -4.33
N GLN A 9 8.14 2.62 -3.71
CA GLN A 9 7.76 1.35 -4.35
C GLN A 9 6.26 1.31 -4.66
N ALA A 10 5.41 1.72 -3.71
CA ALA A 10 3.97 1.77 -3.94
C ALA A 10 3.57 2.74 -5.05
N ILE A 11 4.22 3.91 -5.12
CA ILE A 11 4.02 4.89 -6.19
C ILE A 11 4.45 4.30 -7.54
N PHE A 12 5.65 3.72 -7.60
CA PHE A 12 6.16 3.09 -8.82
C PHE A 12 5.24 1.97 -9.32
N ILE A 13 4.75 1.12 -8.42
CA ILE A 13 3.77 0.07 -8.73
C ILE A 13 2.47 0.69 -9.27
N ASN A 14 1.94 1.74 -8.62
CA ASN A 14 0.73 2.42 -9.08
C ASN A 14 0.88 2.97 -10.50
N GLU A 15 1.97 3.70 -10.77
CA GLU A 15 2.26 4.27 -12.09
C GLU A 15 2.40 3.19 -13.15
N THR A 16 3.16 2.13 -12.85
CA THR A 16 3.34 0.98 -13.75
C THR A 16 2.00 0.30 -14.08
N LEU A 17 1.11 0.14 -13.10
CA LEU A 17 -0.20 -0.48 -13.31
C LEU A 17 -1.18 0.41 -14.09
N ILE A 18 -1.09 1.73 -13.95
CA ILE A 18 -1.85 2.67 -14.77
C ILE A 18 -1.35 2.60 -16.21
N ASP A 19 -0.04 2.67 -16.43
CA ASP A 19 0.55 2.63 -17.77
C ASP A 19 0.20 1.33 -18.52
N MET A 20 0.20 0.18 -17.83
CA MET A 20 -0.10 -1.12 -18.45
C MET A 20 -1.58 -1.34 -18.74
N TYR A 21 -2.48 -0.91 -17.86
CA TYR A 21 -3.89 -1.35 -17.90
C TYR A 21 -4.89 -0.23 -18.13
N SER A 22 -4.53 1.03 -17.89
CA SER A 22 -5.42 2.17 -18.01
C SER A 22 -4.68 3.50 -18.25
N PRO A 23 -3.87 3.62 -19.32
CA PRO A 23 -2.95 4.75 -19.53
C PRO A 23 -3.65 6.12 -19.67
N ASN A 24 -4.97 6.13 -19.88
CA ASN A 24 -5.78 7.34 -19.97
C ASN A 24 -6.37 7.78 -18.61
N GLU A 25 -6.22 6.98 -17.54
CA GLU A 25 -6.65 7.35 -16.20
C GLU A 25 -5.65 8.32 -15.55
N GLN A 26 -6.15 9.22 -14.70
CA GLN A 26 -5.28 10.13 -13.95
C GLN A 26 -4.35 9.35 -13.02
N ARG A 27 -3.04 9.59 -13.16
CA ARG A 27 -1.98 9.04 -12.31
C ARG A 27 -1.60 9.95 -11.15
N GLY A 28 -0.90 9.37 -10.18
CA GLY A 28 -0.26 10.08 -9.08
C GLY A 28 -0.98 9.93 -7.74
N VAL A 29 -0.27 10.36 -6.70
CA VAL A 29 -0.76 10.41 -5.33
C VAL A 29 -1.79 11.52 -5.22
N LYS A 30 -3.00 11.16 -4.77
CA LYS A 30 -4.08 12.10 -4.47
C LYS A 30 -3.89 12.71 -3.09
N ASP A 31 -3.49 11.89 -2.12
CA ASP A 31 -3.28 12.31 -0.73
C ASP A 31 -2.10 11.55 -0.11
N THR A 32 -1.03 12.29 0.18
CA THR A 32 0.19 11.74 0.76
C THR A 32 -0.01 11.22 2.18
N GLY A 33 -0.86 11.87 2.99
CA GLY A 33 -1.14 11.42 4.35
C GLY A 33 -1.87 10.08 4.37
N LEU A 34 -2.78 9.86 3.42
CA LEU A 34 -3.48 8.58 3.24
C LEU A 34 -2.56 7.48 2.73
N LEU A 35 -1.59 7.81 1.86
CA LEU A 35 -0.55 6.88 1.42
C LEU A 35 0.34 6.46 2.59
N GLN A 36 0.89 7.43 3.31
CA GLN A 36 1.75 7.21 4.47
C GLN A 36 1.06 6.38 5.54
N SER A 37 -0.19 6.73 5.87
CA SER A 37 -1.02 5.97 6.80
C SER A 37 -1.12 4.50 6.39
N ALA A 38 -1.33 4.20 5.10
CA ALA A 38 -1.40 2.84 4.61
C ALA A 38 -0.05 2.09 4.67
N ILE A 39 1.03 2.75 4.25
CA ILE A 39 2.38 2.17 4.16
C ILE A 39 2.95 1.86 5.55
N TYR A 40 2.73 2.74 6.53
CA TYR A 40 3.27 2.58 7.88
C TYR A 40 2.35 1.79 8.82
N ARG A 41 1.10 1.50 8.44
CA ARG A 41 0.17 0.70 9.26
C ARG A 41 0.75 -0.65 9.71
N PRO A 42 1.41 -1.45 8.85
CA PRO A 42 1.97 -2.75 9.26
C PRO A 42 3.08 -2.68 10.33
N GLN A 43 3.60 -1.49 10.62
CA GLN A 43 4.66 -1.22 11.61
C GLN A 43 4.11 -0.65 12.93
N GLN A 44 2.79 -0.45 13.03
CA GLN A 44 2.17 0.11 14.24
C GLN A 44 2.32 -0.82 15.44
N THR A 45 2.39 -0.22 16.63
CA THR A 45 2.51 -0.94 17.90
C THR A 45 1.39 -0.53 18.84
N VAL A 46 0.90 -1.46 19.66
CA VAL A 46 -0.07 -1.22 20.73
C VAL A 46 0.50 -1.79 22.02
N ALA A 47 0.50 -1.00 23.10
CA ALA A 47 1.06 -1.41 24.39
C ALA A 47 2.51 -1.95 24.29
N GLN A 48 3.33 -1.34 23.43
CA GLN A 48 4.72 -1.75 23.12
C GLN A 48 4.87 -3.08 22.39
N GLU A 49 3.77 -3.74 22.03
CA GLU A 49 3.74 -4.95 21.22
C GLU A 49 3.37 -4.62 19.77
N ASP A 50 3.77 -5.50 18.85
CA ASP A 50 3.43 -5.37 17.44
C ASP A 50 1.90 -5.50 17.25
N ALA A 51 1.26 -4.48 16.65
CA ALA A 51 -0.17 -4.51 16.41
C ALA A 51 -0.58 -5.60 15.40
N TYR A 52 0.38 -6.11 14.62
CA TYR A 52 0.21 -7.11 13.59
C TYR A 52 1.25 -8.24 13.77
N PRO A 53 0.99 -9.21 14.67
CA PRO A 53 2.02 -10.15 15.15
C PRO A 53 2.58 -11.12 14.11
N THR A 54 1.92 -11.27 12.96
CA THR A 54 2.34 -12.21 11.89
C THR A 54 2.52 -11.47 10.58
N ILE A 55 3.31 -12.06 9.67
CA ILE A 55 3.47 -11.51 8.32
C ILE A 55 2.14 -11.36 7.60
N PHE A 56 1.20 -12.31 7.79
CA PHE A 56 -0.13 -12.24 7.20
C PHE A 56 -0.98 -11.10 7.78
N HIS A 57 -0.88 -10.82 9.08
CA HIS A 57 -1.57 -9.67 9.69
C HIS A 57 -1.01 -8.35 9.13
N LYS A 58 0.31 -8.24 8.99
CA LYS A 58 0.98 -7.07 8.40
C LYS A 58 0.58 -6.85 6.95
N ALA A 59 0.61 -7.92 6.17
CA ALA A 59 0.22 -7.94 4.76
C ALA A 59 -1.25 -7.53 4.58
N THR A 60 -2.14 -8.07 5.41
CA THR A 60 -3.57 -7.73 5.40
C THR A 60 -3.82 -6.27 5.76
N ALA A 61 -3.09 -5.73 6.75
CA ALA A 61 -3.20 -4.33 7.14
C ALA A 61 -2.77 -3.38 6.02
N LEU A 62 -1.65 -3.68 5.34
CA LEU A 62 -1.18 -2.95 4.17
C LEU A 62 -2.22 -2.98 3.03
N PHE A 63 -2.68 -4.18 2.68
CA PHE A 63 -3.64 -4.39 1.60
C PHE A 63 -4.95 -3.65 1.84
N GLU A 64 -5.55 -3.82 3.03
CA GLU A 64 -6.81 -3.19 3.37
C GLU A 64 -6.70 -1.66 3.31
N SER A 65 -5.64 -1.10 3.89
CA SER A 65 -5.42 0.34 3.89
C SER A 65 -5.21 0.90 2.48
N LEU A 66 -4.36 0.30 1.66
CA LEU A 66 -4.16 0.77 0.28
C LEU A 66 -5.44 0.66 -0.56
N ALA A 67 -6.23 -0.39 -0.36
CA ALA A 67 -7.47 -0.60 -1.10
C ALA A 67 -8.58 0.40 -0.72
N LYS A 68 -8.63 0.83 0.55
CA LYS A 68 -9.73 1.66 1.09
C LYS A 68 -9.38 3.13 1.33
N ASN A 69 -8.11 3.48 1.54
CA ASN A 69 -7.72 4.86 1.85
C ASN A 69 -7.83 5.80 0.64
N HIS A 70 -7.91 5.27 -0.59
CA HIS A 70 -7.97 6.09 -1.82
C HIS A 70 -6.81 7.11 -1.93
N ALA A 71 -5.60 6.68 -1.58
CA ALA A 71 -4.40 7.51 -1.58
C ALA A 71 -3.94 7.93 -2.98
N PHE A 72 -4.29 7.17 -4.02
CA PHE A 72 -4.02 7.49 -5.42
C PHE A 72 -5.29 7.96 -6.13
N TYR A 73 -5.14 8.71 -7.23
CA TYR A 73 -6.29 9.09 -8.07
C TYR A 73 -7.00 7.86 -8.64
N ASN A 74 -6.23 6.91 -9.19
CA ASN A 74 -6.75 5.67 -9.76
C ASN A 74 -5.89 4.46 -9.38
N ALA A 75 -6.33 3.27 -9.78
CA ALA A 75 -5.65 1.99 -9.57
C ALA A 75 -5.38 1.58 -8.09
N ASN A 76 -6.03 2.19 -7.09
CA ASN A 76 -5.85 1.86 -5.66
C ASN A 76 -5.94 0.35 -5.36
N LYS A 77 -7.00 -0.33 -5.84
CA LYS A 77 -7.20 -1.77 -5.59
C LYS A 77 -6.16 -2.66 -6.27
N ARG A 78 -5.76 -2.31 -7.51
CA ARG A 78 -4.71 -3.00 -8.26
C ARG A 78 -3.36 -2.84 -7.56
N THR A 79 -3.06 -1.62 -7.12
CA THR A 79 -1.84 -1.27 -6.36
C THR A 79 -1.80 -2.02 -5.03
N ALA A 80 -2.93 -2.07 -4.31
CA ALA A 80 -3.03 -2.81 -3.05
C ALA A 80 -2.70 -4.29 -3.24
N LEU A 81 -3.27 -4.95 -4.27
CA LEU A 81 -3.01 -6.35 -4.56
C LEU A 81 -1.54 -6.59 -4.92
N ALA A 82 -0.96 -5.77 -5.81
CA ALA A 82 0.46 -5.92 -6.19
C ALA A 82 1.41 -5.67 -5.01
N CYS A 83 1.10 -4.71 -4.14
CA CYS A 83 1.87 -4.48 -2.91
C CYS A 83 1.73 -5.65 -1.92
N LEU A 84 0.56 -6.28 -1.85
CA LEU A 84 0.34 -7.48 -1.04
C LEU A 84 1.19 -8.65 -1.55
N GLU A 85 1.18 -8.89 -2.86
CA GLU A 85 1.98 -9.94 -3.50
C GLU A 85 3.49 -9.72 -3.33
N MET A 86 3.96 -8.48 -3.41
CA MET A 86 5.38 -8.16 -3.21
C MET A 86 5.80 -8.21 -1.73
N PHE A 87 4.88 -8.00 -0.79
CA PHE A 87 5.16 -8.00 0.64
C PHE A 87 5.30 -9.42 1.23
N LEU A 88 4.65 -10.42 0.61
CA LEU A 88 4.67 -11.83 1.03
C LEU A 88 5.79 -12.61 0.34
#